data_AF-X1Q6L8-F1
#
_entry.id   AF-X1Q6L8-F1
#
_cell.length_a   1.000
_cell.length_b   1.000
_cell.length_c   1.000
_cell.angle_alpha   90.00
_cell.angle_beta   90.00
_cell.angle_gamma   90.00
#
_symmetry.space_group_name_H-M   'P 1'
#
loop_
_entity.id
_entity.type
_entity.pdbx_description
1 polymer ?
#
loop_
_entity_poly.entity_id
_entity_poly.type
_entity_poly.pdbx_seq_one_letter_code
_entity_poly.pdbx_strand_id
1 'polypeptide(L)'
;MENKTKIISEGDVVKLTKHPNTITSLKRDFKTLGVEKGSIIMMHSSLSKIGWTVGGSVSVIKALTQVLTSEGTLVMPTFTSENSDPSQWENPPVPKSWWGIIRKEMPA
;
A
#
# COMPACT_ATOMS: atom_id res chain seq x y z
N MET A 1 15.68 -11.85 16.55
CA MET A 1 15.60 -11.51 15.11
C MET A 1 14.51 -12.38 14.51
N GLU A 2 13.29 -11.87 14.43
CA GLU A 2 12.16 -12.64 13.90
C GLU A 2 12.32 -12.88 12.40
N ASN A 3 12.33 -14.16 12.04
CA ASN A 3 12.39 -14.62 10.67
C ASN A 3 11.07 -14.27 9.98
N LYS A 4 10.94 -13.05 9.45
CA LYS A 4 9.78 -12.64 8.65
C LYS A 4 9.71 -13.56 7.44
N THR A 5 8.75 -14.49 7.42
CA THR A 5 8.42 -15.27 6.23
C THR A 5 8.25 -14.31 5.06
N LYS A 6 9.21 -14.35 4.14
CA LYS A 6 9.22 -13.50 2.96
C LYS A 6 8.09 -14.00 2.07
N ILE A 7 7.02 -13.22 1.95
CA ILE A 7 5.96 -13.50 1.00
C ILE A 7 6.49 -13.06 -0.36
N ILE A 8 6.72 -14.02 -1.25
CA ILE A 8 7.39 -13.78 -2.54
C ILE A 8 6.39 -13.91 -3.70
N SER A 9 5.30 -14.65 -3.49
CA SER A 9 4.26 -14.91 -4.50
C SER A 9 2.84 -14.87 -3.92
N GLU A 10 1.85 -14.74 -4.80
CA GLU A 10 0.44 -14.87 -4.42
C GLU A 10 0.11 -16.26 -3.84
N GLY A 11 0.76 -17.33 -4.36
CA GLY A 11 0.60 -18.68 -3.83
C GLY A 11 1.01 -18.80 -2.36
N ASP A 12 2.01 -18.03 -1.92
CA ASP A 12 2.39 -17.97 -0.50
C ASP A 12 1.31 -17.29 0.34
N VAL A 13 0.68 -16.24 -0.20
CA VAL A 13 -0.44 -15.55 0.46
C VAL A 13 -1.62 -16.50 0.64
N VAL A 14 -1.97 -17.27 -0.39
CA VAL A 14 -3.07 -18.26 -0.32
C VAL A 14 -2.81 -19.29 0.77
N LYS A 15 -1.60 -19.87 0.82
CA LYS A 15 -1.22 -20.88 1.84
C LYS A 15 -1.30 -20.33 3.27
N LEU A 16 -0.97 -19.06 3.47
CA LEU A 16 -0.99 -18.40 4.78
C LEU A 16 -2.39 -17.88 5.17
N THR A 17 -3.33 -17.83 4.23
CA THR A 17 -4.67 -17.25 4.44
C THR A 17 -5.65 -18.35 4.83
N LYS A 18 -6.14 -18.32 6.08
CA LYS A 18 -7.12 -19.31 6.58
C LYS A 18 -8.46 -19.20 5.85
N HIS A 19 -8.94 -17.98 5.65
CA HIS A 19 -10.18 -17.66 4.95
C HIS A 19 -9.98 -16.41 4.10
N PRO A 20 -10.58 -16.34 2.90
CA PRO A 20 -10.42 -15.19 2.02
C PRO A 20 -11.00 -13.94 2.69
N ASN A 21 -10.25 -12.84 2.62
CA ASN A 21 -10.76 -11.52 3.00
C ASN A 21 -11.79 -11.07 1.96
N THR A 22 -12.88 -10.48 2.45
CA THR A 22 -13.98 -9.94 1.64
C THR A 22 -14.25 -8.50 2.06
N ILE A 23 -15.01 -7.76 1.25
CA ILE A 23 -15.47 -6.42 1.63
C ILE A 23 -16.19 -6.47 2.99
N THR A 24 -17.02 -7.50 3.23
CA THR A 24 -17.78 -7.67 4.47
C THR A 24 -16.87 -7.91 5.67
N SER A 25 -15.89 -8.82 5.55
CA SER A 25 -14.96 -9.09 6.65
C SER A 25 -14.08 -7.87 6.95
N LEU A 26 -13.54 -7.23 5.92
CA LEU A 26 -12.69 -6.04 6.06
C LEU A 26 -13.44 -4.87 6.71
N LYS A 27 -14.71 -4.63 6.35
CA LYS A 27 -15.53 -3.58 7.01
C LYS A 27 -15.70 -3.84 8.49
N ARG A 28 -15.96 -5.09 8.89
CA ARG A 28 -16.06 -5.47 10.29
C ARG A 28 -14.74 -5.21 10.99
N ASP A 29 -13.64 -5.67 10.40
CA ASP A 29 -12.32 -5.58 11.01
C ASP A 29 -11.88 -4.10 11.15
N PHE A 30 -12.15 -3.23 10.16
CA PHE A 30 -11.93 -1.79 10.29
C PHE A 30 -12.75 -1.14 11.41
N LYS A 31 -14.03 -1.49 11.54
CA LYS A 31 -14.86 -1.01 12.66
C LYS A 31 -14.33 -1.50 14.01
N THR A 32 -13.89 -2.75 14.09
CA THR A 32 -13.27 -3.32 15.30
C THR A 32 -11.97 -2.60 15.66
N LEU A 33 -11.21 -2.12 14.67
CA LEU A 33 -10.03 -1.27 14.88
C LEU A 33 -10.35 0.17 15.31
N GLY A 34 -11.64 0.55 15.39
CA GLY A 34 -12.07 1.90 15.78
C GLY A 34 -12.22 2.87 14.62
N VAL A 35 -12.28 2.40 13.36
CA VAL A 35 -12.62 3.27 12.23
C VAL A 35 -14.11 3.58 12.27
N GLU A 36 -14.42 4.87 12.45
CA GLU A 36 -15.78 5.37 12.55
C GLU A 36 -16.19 6.15 11.30
N LYS A 37 -17.51 6.31 11.13
CA LYS A 37 -18.10 7.20 10.13
C LYS A 37 -17.54 8.61 10.32
N GLY A 38 -17.16 9.29 9.23
CA GLY A 38 -16.65 10.66 9.31
C GLY A 38 -15.19 10.81 9.71
N SER A 39 -14.48 9.70 9.99
CA SER A 39 -13.06 9.77 10.35
C SER A 39 -12.19 10.31 9.21
N ILE A 40 -11.10 10.97 9.56
CA ILE A 40 -10.03 11.36 8.62
C ILE A 40 -8.87 10.39 8.84
N ILE A 41 -8.55 9.59 7.81
CA ILE A 41 -7.54 8.53 7.90
C ILE A 41 -6.47 8.72 6.83
N MET A 42 -5.20 8.66 7.24
CA MET A 42 -4.08 8.44 6.34
C MET A 42 -3.71 6.95 6.34
N MET A 43 -3.86 6.28 5.20
CA MET A 43 -3.63 4.85 5.06
C MET A 43 -2.29 4.56 4.38
N HIS A 44 -1.54 3.64 4.98
CA HIS A 44 -0.43 2.94 4.36
C HIS A 44 -0.65 1.44 4.55
N SER A 45 -0.41 0.62 3.53
CA SER A 45 -0.75 -0.81 3.61
C SER A 45 0.21 -1.71 2.85
N SER A 46 0.27 -2.96 3.28
CA SER A 46 0.93 -4.04 2.57
C SER A 46 -0.11 -5.12 2.26
N LEU A 47 -0.55 -5.19 1.00
CA LEU A 47 -1.66 -6.05 0.60
C LEU A 47 -1.41 -7.53 0.91
N SER A 48 -0.17 -7.99 0.74
CA SER A 48 0.23 -9.36 1.07
C SER A 48 0.15 -9.69 2.57
N LYS A 49 0.27 -8.68 3.45
CA LYS A 49 0.16 -8.85 4.91
C LYS A 49 -1.29 -8.84 5.41
N ILE A 50 -2.22 -8.30 4.63
CA ILE A 50 -3.66 -8.40 4.91
C ILE A 50 -4.15 -9.84 4.68
N GLY A 51 -3.53 -10.55 3.73
CA GLY A 51 -3.93 -11.91 3.32
C GLY A 51 -4.70 -11.90 2.00
N TRP A 52 -5.03 -13.09 1.51
CA TRP A 52 -5.65 -13.23 0.20
C TRP A 52 -7.05 -12.60 0.23
N THR A 53 -7.29 -11.68 -0.70
CA THR A 53 -8.47 -10.81 -0.67
C THR A 53 -9.22 -10.91 -1.98
N VAL A 54 -10.51 -11.26 -1.91
CA VAL A 54 -11.41 -11.29 -3.07
C VAL A 54 -11.47 -9.89 -3.67
N GLY A 55 -11.01 -9.71 -4.91
CA GLY A 55 -10.94 -8.40 -5.56
C GLY A 55 -9.73 -7.53 -5.17
N GLY A 56 -8.75 -8.11 -4.46
CA GLY A 56 -7.46 -7.46 -4.18
C GLY A 56 -7.59 -6.10 -3.48
N SER A 57 -6.77 -5.14 -3.90
CA SER A 57 -6.72 -3.78 -3.35
C SER A 57 -8.05 -3.03 -3.46
N VAL A 58 -8.82 -3.27 -4.53
CA VAL A 58 -10.12 -2.63 -4.75
C VAL A 58 -11.08 -2.91 -3.60
N SER A 59 -11.12 -4.15 -3.11
CA SER A 59 -11.97 -4.53 -1.98
C SER A 59 -11.54 -3.90 -0.66
N VAL A 60 -10.23 -3.70 -0.46
CA VAL A 60 -9.70 -3.00 0.73
C VAL A 60 -10.14 -1.54 0.73
N ILE A 61 -9.93 -0.84 -0.39
CA ILE A 61 -10.33 0.57 -0.55
C ILE A 61 -11.85 0.69 -0.39
N LYS A 62 -12.63 -0.17 -1.06
CA LYS A 62 -14.10 -0.16 -1.01
C LYS A 62 -14.63 -0.47 0.39
N ALA A 63 -14.02 -1.40 1.12
CA ALA A 63 -14.39 -1.65 2.50
C ALA A 63 -14.16 -0.42 3.39
N LEU A 64 -12.98 0.19 3.31
CA LEU A 64 -12.64 1.34 4.14
C LEU A 64 -13.52 2.56 3.82
N THR A 65 -13.70 2.89 2.54
CA THR A 65 -14.56 4.02 2.13
C THR A 65 -16.03 3.81 2.49
N GLN A 66 -16.52 2.56 2.50
CA GLN A 66 -17.87 2.26 2.99
C GLN A 66 -18.03 2.41 4.52
N VAL A 67 -16.97 2.25 5.31
CA VAL A 67 -17.02 2.54 6.75
C VAL A 67 -16.95 4.05 7.01
N LEU A 68 -16.05 4.74 6.29
CA LEU A 68 -15.87 6.19 6.40
C LEU A 68 -17.09 6.98 5.93
N THR A 69 -17.78 6.48 4.89
CA THR A 69 -18.84 7.17 4.14
C THR A 69 -18.33 8.45 3.46
N SER A 70 -19.24 9.18 2.80
CA SER A 70 -18.91 10.48 2.18
C SER A 70 -18.59 11.58 3.20
N GLU A 71 -18.89 11.38 4.48
CA GLU A 71 -18.56 12.32 5.56
C GLU A 71 -17.11 12.21 6.03
N GLY A 72 -16.42 11.10 5.70
CA GLY A 72 -15.04 10.87 6.09
C GLY A 72 -14.04 11.27 5.01
N THR A 73 -12.75 11.14 5.32
CA THR A 73 -11.67 11.40 4.36
C THR A 73 -10.64 10.28 4.41
N LEU A 74 -10.27 9.76 3.24
CA LEU A 74 -9.19 8.80 3.09
C LEU A 74 -8.04 9.45 2.31
N VAL A 75 -6.87 9.50 2.92
CA VAL A 75 -5.63 10.00 2.34
C VAL A 75 -4.67 8.83 2.14
N MET A 76 -4.00 8.78 0.99
CA MET A 76 -2.91 7.83 0.74
C MET A 76 -1.69 8.58 0.20
N PRO A 77 -0.47 8.25 0.65
CA PRO A 77 0.72 8.79 0.05
C PRO A 77 0.94 8.20 -1.36
N THR A 78 1.13 9.07 -2.34
CA THR A 78 1.50 8.72 -3.72
C THR A 78 2.92 9.20 -4.01
N PHE A 79 3.89 8.71 -3.22
CA PHE A 79 5.28 9.12 -3.33
C PHE A 79 5.88 8.76 -4.69
N THR A 80 6.69 9.68 -5.24
CA THR A 80 7.40 9.53 -6.51
C THR A 80 8.89 9.80 -6.30
N SER A 81 9.55 9.04 -5.41
CA SER A 81 10.96 9.24 -5.03
C SER A 81 11.93 9.17 -6.20
N GLU A 82 11.61 8.39 -7.22
CA GLU A 82 12.42 8.28 -8.45
C GLU A 82 12.44 9.60 -9.26
N ASN A 83 11.47 10.50 -9.04
CA ASN A 83 11.47 11.85 -9.60
C ASN A 83 12.14 12.84 -8.64
N SER A 84 13.41 12.59 -8.34
CA SER A 84 14.23 13.44 -7.47
C SER A 84 15.64 13.58 -8.04
N ASP A 85 16.48 14.43 -7.44
CA ASP A 85 17.84 14.63 -7.93
C ASP A 85 18.69 13.36 -7.75
N PRO A 86 19.29 12.81 -8.83
CA PRO A 86 20.04 11.56 -8.77
C PRO A 86 21.32 11.63 -7.92
N SER A 87 21.76 12.83 -7.54
CA SER A 87 22.87 13.01 -6.60
C SER A 87 22.55 12.60 -5.17
N GLN A 88 21.28 12.47 -4.83
CA GLN A 88 20.80 12.07 -3.50
C GLN A 88 20.35 10.60 -3.45
N TRP A 89 20.51 9.85 -4.54
CA TRP A 89 20.09 8.44 -4.58
C TRP A 89 21.14 7.53 -3.94
N GLU A 90 20.70 6.66 -3.04
CA GLU A 90 21.58 5.76 -2.28
C GLU A 90 21.23 4.27 -2.43
N ASN A 91 20.03 3.93 -2.93
CA ASN A 91 19.56 2.54 -2.97
C ASN A 91 18.83 2.18 -4.28
N PRO A 92 19.56 1.95 -5.38
CA PRO A 92 21.02 2.07 -5.51
C PRO A 92 21.46 3.49 -5.91
N PRO A 93 22.72 3.89 -5.64
CA PRO A 93 23.29 5.07 -6.25
C PRO A 93 23.61 4.80 -7.73
N VAL A 94 23.46 5.82 -8.58
CA VAL A 94 23.85 5.76 -9.99
C VAL A 94 25.18 6.50 -10.23
N PRO A 95 25.99 6.11 -11.23
CA PRO A 95 27.24 6.80 -11.54
C PRO A 95 27.04 8.30 -11.77
N LYS A 96 27.95 9.14 -11.25
CA LYS A 96 27.89 10.62 -11.40
C LYS A 96 27.82 11.08 -12.85
N SER A 97 28.44 10.32 -13.76
CA SER A 97 28.42 10.59 -15.20
C SER A 97 27.01 10.52 -15.81
N TRP A 98 26.07 9.83 -15.17
CA TRP A 98 24.70 9.68 -15.65
C TRP A 98 23.76 10.79 -15.17
N TRP A 99 24.13 11.51 -14.10
CA TRP A 99 23.24 12.51 -13.47
C TRP A 99 22.74 13.58 -14.46
N GLY A 100 23.61 14.06 -15.35
CA GLY A 100 23.23 15.05 -16.36
C GLY A 100 22.20 14.53 -17.36
N ILE A 101 22.36 13.29 -17.82
CA ILE A 101 21.42 12.63 -18.74
C ILE A 101 20.08 12.42 -18.05
N ILE A 102 20.11 11.89 -16.83
CA ILE A 102 18.91 11.64 -16.01
C ILE A 102 18.12 12.93 -15.82
N ARG A 103 18.76 14.02 -15.35
CA ARG A 103 18.07 15.31 -15.15
C ARG A 103 17.45 15.88 -16.43
N LYS A 104 18.08 15.66 -17.58
CA LYS A 104 17.62 16.19 -18.87
C LYS A 104 16.43 15.40 -19.43
N GLU A 105 16.47 14.08 -19.31
CA GLU A 105 15.53 13.18 -19.97
C GLU A 105 14.42 12.67 -19.03
N MET A 106 14.46 13.00 -17.74
CA MET A 106 13.42 12.62 -16.78
C MET A 106 12.07 13.27 -17.15
N PRO A 107 11.00 12.47 -17.33
CA PRO A 107 9.69 13.01 -17.65
C PRO A 107 9.11 13.85 -16.50
N ALA A 108 8.35 14.88 -16.88
CA ALA A 108 7.50 15.65 -15.97
C ALA A 108 6.18 14.91 -15.69
#